data_AF-A0A6P5F4M9-F1
#
_entry.id   AF-A0A6P5F4M9-F1
#
_cell.length_a   1.000
_cell.length_b   1.000
_cell.length_c   1.000
_cell.angle_alpha   90.00
_cell.angle_beta   90.00
_cell.angle_gamma   90.00
#
_symmetry.space_group_name_H-M   'P 1'
#
loop_
_entity.id
_entity.type
_entity.pdbx_description
1 polymer ?
#
loop_
_entity_poly.entity_id
_entity_poly.type
_entity_poly.pdbx_seq_one_letter_code
_entity_poly.pdbx_strand_id
1 'polypeptide(L)'
;MIKVAIVMHDLHLIHTDLKPENILLVSSEYIKVPDYKDVSCSKKLPKSSAIKLIDFGSTTYDHQDHSYIVSTRHYRAPEVILGLGWSYPCDIWSVGCILVELCSGETLFQTHENLEHLAMMERVLGPLPQRMLKRADRHVEKYIRRGRLNWPEGAISRDSIKAVLRLPRLQNLVMQQVDHSAGDFIDLLQSLLRYEPSARLTAREALRHPFFTSNRHWRL
;
A
#
# COMPACT_ATOMS: atom_id res chain seq x y z
N MET A 1 2.35 9.52 8.53
CA MET A 1 3.02 8.83 7.42
C MET A 1 3.38 9.79 6.29
N ILE A 2 2.43 10.35 5.54
CA ILE A 2 2.72 11.23 4.37
C ILE A 2 3.67 12.40 4.70
N LYS A 3 3.47 13.09 5.84
CA LYS A 3 4.39 14.16 6.29
C LYS A 3 5.83 13.69 6.51
N VAL A 4 6.02 12.46 6.99
CA VAL A 4 7.36 11.89 7.20
C VAL A 4 8.00 11.57 5.85
N ALA A 5 7.25 10.97 4.92
CA ALA A 5 7.72 10.72 3.57
C ALA A 5 8.16 12.02 2.86
N ILE A 6 7.46 13.14 3.05
CA ILE A 6 7.91 14.45 2.53
C ILE A 6 9.31 14.80 3.07
N VAL A 7 9.49 14.76 4.39
CA VAL A 7 10.77 15.13 5.00
C VAL A 7 11.90 14.21 4.52
N MET A 8 11.66 12.90 4.43
CA MET A 8 12.65 11.95 3.93
C MET A 8 13.02 12.22 2.46
N HIS A 9 12.02 12.40 1.59
CA HIS A 9 12.25 12.61 0.17
C HIS A 9 12.92 13.97 -0.11
N ASP A 10 12.59 15.02 0.68
CA ASP A 10 13.26 16.32 0.62
C ASP A 10 14.74 16.22 1.06
N LEU A 11 15.09 15.24 1.90
CA LEU A 11 16.47 14.90 2.30
C LEU A 11 17.13 13.87 1.36
N HIS A 12 16.50 13.58 0.23
CA HIS A 12 16.93 12.58 -0.74
C HIS A 12 17.01 11.14 -0.21
N LEU A 13 16.26 10.82 0.83
CA LEU A 13 16.18 9.50 1.45
C LEU A 13 14.91 8.74 1.01
N ILE A 14 15.06 7.44 0.83
CA ILE A 14 13.98 6.48 0.59
C ILE A 14 14.03 5.46 1.73
N HIS A 15 12.94 5.27 2.47
CA HIS A 15 12.91 4.37 3.62
C HIS A 15 13.04 2.90 3.21
N THR A 16 12.37 2.53 2.12
CA THR A 16 12.35 1.20 1.50
C THR A 16 11.70 0.08 2.31
N ASP A 17 11.30 0.28 3.57
CA ASP A 17 10.66 -0.72 4.43
C ASP A 17 9.55 -0.13 5.31
N LEU A 18 8.68 0.69 4.71
CA LEU A 18 7.49 1.18 5.40
C LEU A 18 6.49 0.04 5.60
N LYS A 19 6.13 -0.20 6.86
CA LYS A 19 5.16 -1.20 7.32
C LYS A 19 4.59 -0.79 8.70
N PRO A 20 3.42 -1.32 9.12
CA PRO A 20 2.81 -0.98 10.40
C PRO A 20 3.74 -1.21 11.60
N GLU A 21 4.59 -2.24 11.57
CA GLU A 21 5.55 -2.56 12.62
C GLU A 21 6.61 -1.46 12.82
N ASN A 22 6.88 -0.68 11.77
CA ASN A 22 7.84 0.42 11.80
C ASN A 22 7.18 1.77 12.15
N ILE A 23 5.89 1.77 12.52
CA ILE A 23 5.13 2.97 12.91
C ILE A 23 4.66 2.82 14.35
N LEU A 24 5.29 3.57 15.26
CA LEU A 24 4.94 3.53 16.67
C LEU A 24 4.05 4.70 17.07
N LEU A 25 3.06 4.43 17.91
CA LEU A 25 2.34 5.48 18.63
C LEU A 25 3.29 6.17 19.62
N VAL A 26 3.22 7.49 19.70
CA VAL A 26 4.02 8.28 20.65
C VAL A 26 3.60 8.00 22.10
N SER A 27 2.34 7.65 22.32
CA SER A 27 1.79 7.26 23.62
C SER A 27 1.00 5.97 23.48
N SER A 28 1.14 5.08 24.44
CA SER A 28 0.37 3.83 24.54
C SER A 28 -0.96 4.00 25.28
N GLU A 29 -1.29 5.22 25.72
CA GLU A 29 -2.56 5.49 26.38
C GLU A 29 -3.75 5.28 25.45
N TYR A 30 -4.79 4.65 25.98
CA TYR A 30 -6.03 4.38 25.25
C TYR A 30 -7.25 4.67 26.12
N ILE A 31 -8.39 4.89 25.47
CA ILE A 31 -9.72 4.83 26.08
C ILE A 31 -10.42 3.54 25.64
N LYS A 32 -11.31 3.05 26.51
CA LYS A 32 -12.22 1.95 26.14
C LYS A 32 -13.50 2.56 25.58
N VAL A 33 -13.86 2.19 24.36
CA VAL A 33 -15.12 2.58 23.73
C VAL A 33 -15.97 1.33 23.51
N PRO A 34 -17.31 1.38 23.71
CA PRO A 34 -18.19 0.26 23.38
C PRO A 34 -18.06 -0.09 21.89
N ASP A 35 -18.09 -1.39 21.55
CA ASP A 35 -18.19 -1.77 20.15
C ASP A 35 -19.62 -1.53 19.66
N TYR A 36 -19.76 -0.75 18.58
CA TYR A 36 -21.04 -0.47 17.95
C TYR A 36 -21.71 -1.72 17.36
N LYS A 37 -20.94 -2.77 17.07
CA LYS A 37 -21.46 -4.06 16.58
C LYS A 37 -21.81 -5.03 17.70
N ASP A 38 -21.19 -4.89 18.87
CA ASP A 38 -21.38 -5.78 20.01
C ASP A 38 -21.15 -5.02 21.32
N VAL A 39 -22.25 -4.61 21.95
CA VAL A 39 -22.23 -3.80 23.18
C VAL A 39 -21.60 -4.54 24.36
N SER A 40 -21.45 -5.88 24.28
CA SER A 40 -20.75 -6.68 25.30
C SER A 40 -19.22 -6.58 25.20
N CYS A 41 -18.71 -6.07 24.07
CA CYS A 41 -17.28 -5.94 23.80
C CYS A 41 -16.85 -4.46 23.85
N SER A 42 -15.60 -4.22 24.27
CA SER A 42 -14.99 -2.89 24.28
C SER A 42 -13.75 -2.84 23.40
N LYS A 43 -13.65 -1.80 22.57
CA LYS A 43 -12.48 -1.51 21.74
C LYS A 43 -11.54 -0.55 22.48
N LYS A 44 -10.23 -0.73 22.29
CA LYS A 44 -9.22 0.21 22.79
C LYS A 44 -8.89 1.21 21.68
N LEU A 45 -9.28 2.46 21.88
CA LEU A 45 -8.94 3.55 20.97
C LEU A 45 -7.76 4.33 21.56
N PRO A 46 -6.65 4.50 20.84
CA PRO A 46 -5.54 5.36 21.30
C PRO A 46 -6.04 6.77 21.62
N LYS A 47 -5.59 7.34 22.76
CA LYS A 47 -5.93 8.72 23.12
C LYS A 47 -5.33 9.74 22.16
N SER A 48 -4.23 9.39 21.50
CA SER A 48 -3.56 10.21 20.51
C SER A 48 -3.19 9.35 19.30
N SER A 49 -3.37 9.89 18.10
CA SER A 49 -2.92 9.31 16.83
C SER A 49 -1.52 9.78 16.43
N ALA A 50 -0.80 10.49 17.33
CA ALA A 50 0.56 10.90 17.07
C ALA A 50 1.46 9.67 16.92
N ILE A 51 2.22 9.64 15.83
CA ILE A 51 3.09 8.51 15.45
C ILE A 51 4.52 8.96 15.19
N LYS A 52 5.46 8.03 15.32
CA LYS A 52 6.85 8.15 14.87
C LYS A 52 7.20 6.98 13.96
N LEU A 53 7.98 7.27 12.94
CA LEU A 53 8.58 6.26 12.07
C LEU A 53 9.91 5.81 12.71
N ILE A 54 10.17 4.51 12.67
CA ILE A 54 11.39 3.89 13.17
C ILE A 54 12.01 2.99 12.10
N ASP A 55 13.15 2.39 12.42
CA ASP A 55 13.85 1.40 11.60
C ASP A 55 14.33 1.91 10.23
N PHE A 56 15.28 2.84 10.28
CA PHE A 56 15.96 3.37 9.10
C PHE A 56 17.10 2.46 8.60
N GLY A 57 17.19 1.20 9.08
CA GLY A 57 18.29 0.29 8.75
C GLY A 57 18.36 -0.09 7.27
N SER A 58 17.24 0.03 6.55
CA SER A 58 17.15 -0.20 5.10
C SER A 58 17.02 1.10 4.29
N THR A 59 17.12 2.27 4.92
CA THR A 59 17.00 3.56 4.24
C THR A 59 18.21 3.77 3.32
N THR A 60 17.96 4.24 2.10
CA THR A 60 18.99 4.55 1.10
C THR A 60 18.84 5.96 0.56
N TYR A 61 19.89 6.48 -0.06
CA TYR A 61 19.82 7.69 -0.85
C TYR A 61 19.43 7.38 -2.31
N ASP A 62 18.69 8.28 -2.94
CA ASP A 62 18.18 8.11 -4.32
C ASP A 62 19.26 7.95 -5.40
N HIS A 63 20.48 8.41 -5.15
CA HIS A 63 21.58 8.38 -6.12
C HIS A 63 22.42 7.10 -6.05
N GLN A 64 22.05 6.11 -5.22
CA GLN A 64 22.76 4.83 -5.13
C GLN A 64 22.22 3.83 -6.17
N ASP A 65 23.06 2.89 -6.61
CA ASP A 65 22.62 1.84 -7.53
C ASP A 65 21.61 0.90 -6.85
N HIS A 66 20.34 1.06 -7.22
CA HIS A 66 19.23 0.29 -6.65
C HIS A 66 19.01 -1.03 -7.41
N SER A 67 19.92 -2.00 -7.21
CA SER A 67 19.84 -3.31 -7.87
C SER A 67 19.16 -4.41 -7.04
N TYR A 68 18.92 -4.18 -5.74
CA TYR A 68 18.37 -5.18 -4.83
C TYR A 68 16.86 -5.02 -4.59
N ILE A 69 16.21 -6.14 -4.22
CA ILE A 69 14.80 -6.17 -3.84
C ILE A 69 14.63 -5.50 -2.48
N VAL A 70 13.73 -4.52 -2.42
CA VAL A 70 13.38 -3.79 -1.20
C VAL A 70 11.97 -4.08 -0.71
N SER A 71 11.67 -3.56 0.47
CA SER A 71 10.39 -3.63 1.17
C SER A 71 10.00 -5.01 1.64
N THR A 72 9.39 -5.06 2.82
CA THR A 72 8.61 -6.21 3.25
C THR A 72 7.53 -6.54 2.21
N ARG A 73 7.39 -7.83 1.87
CA ARG A 73 6.65 -8.32 0.69
C ARG A 73 5.26 -7.71 0.54
N HIS A 74 4.48 -7.61 1.62
CA HIS A 74 3.08 -7.14 1.56
C HIS A 74 2.92 -5.65 1.21
N TYR A 75 3.98 -4.85 1.37
CA TYR A 75 3.98 -3.41 1.11
C TYR A 75 4.85 -3.05 -0.10
N ARG A 76 5.33 -4.05 -0.83
CA ARG A 76 6.25 -3.90 -1.95
C ARG A 76 5.53 -3.43 -3.22
N ALA A 77 6.09 -2.41 -3.85
CA ALA A 77 5.55 -1.81 -5.06
C ALA A 77 5.72 -2.71 -6.31
N PRO A 78 4.83 -2.59 -7.31
CA PRO A 78 4.86 -3.42 -8.52
C PRO A 78 6.14 -3.23 -9.33
N GLU A 79 6.69 -2.02 -9.41
CA GLU A 79 7.96 -1.75 -10.12
C GLU A 79 9.15 -2.49 -9.50
N VAL A 80 9.13 -2.73 -8.18
CA VAL A 80 10.16 -3.52 -7.47
C VAL A 80 10.00 -5.00 -7.83
N ILE A 81 8.76 -5.52 -7.87
CA ILE A 81 8.49 -6.92 -8.21
C ILE A 81 8.82 -7.19 -9.69
N LEU A 82 8.54 -6.23 -10.57
CA LEU A 82 8.79 -6.33 -12.01
C LEU A 82 10.24 -6.01 -12.41
N GLY A 83 11.09 -5.59 -11.47
CA GLY A 83 12.49 -5.25 -11.75
C GLY A 83 12.68 -4.02 -12.62
N LEU A 84 11.80 -3.02 -12.52
CA LEU A 84 11.80 -1.81 -13.36
C LEU A 84 12.65 -0.66 -12.80
N GLY A 85 13.39 -0.91 -11.72
CA GLY A 85 13.97 0.11 -10.87
C GLY A 85 12.94 0.75 -9.93
N TRP A 86 13.43 1.41 -8.88
CA TRP A 86 12.60 2.06 -7.87
C TRP A 86 13.32 3.28 -7.26
N SER A 87 12.52 4.18 -6.72
CA SER A 87 12.91 5.44 -6.07
C SER A 87 11.80 5.83 -5.08
N TYR A 88 11.67 7.10 -4.69
CA TYR A 88 10.66 7.65 -3.79
C TYR A 88 9.22 7.10 -3.94
N PRO A 89 8.69 6.83 -5.16
CA PRO A 89 7.33 6.32 -5.29
C PRO A 89 7.08 4.96 -4.59
N CYS A 90 8.11 4.14 -4.36
CA CYS A 90 7.91 2.84 -3.70
C CYS A 90 7.39 3.00 -2.27
N ASP A 91 7.89 3.99 -1.53
CA ASP A 91 7.41 4.31 -0.18
C ASP A 91 5.96 4.80 -0.20
N ILE A 92 5.56 5.52 -1.26
CA ILE A 92 4.17 5.97 -1.42
C ILE A 92 3.23 4.79 -1.62
N TRP A 93 3.65 3.78 -2.39
CA TRP A 93 2.87 2.55 -2.54
C TRP A 93 2.70 1.84 -1.19
N SER A 94 3.79 1.71 -0.42
CA SER A 94 3.74 1.11 0.92
C SER A 94 2.78 1.85 1.84
N VAL A 95 2.79 3.19 1.83
CA VAL A 95 1.81 4.02 2.56
C VAL A 95 0.38 3.72 2.11
N GLY A 96 0.13 3.58 0.81
CA GLY A 96 -1.18 3.17 0.28
C GLY A 96 -1.65 1.83 0.84
N CYS A 97 -0.78 0.82 0.85
CA CYS A 97 -1.09 -0.50 1.44
C CYS A 97 -1.39 -0.40 2.95
N ILE A 98 -0.57 0.34 3.71
CA ILE A 98 -0.76 0.53 5.15
C ILE A 98 -2.09 1.23 5.45
N LEU A 99 -2.47 2.24 4.66
CA LEU A 99 -3.75 2.94 4.85
C LEU A 99 -4.95 2.02 4.62
N VAL A 100 -4.87 1.10 3.66
CA VAL A 100 -5.92 0.09 3.49
C VAL A 100 -5.95 -0.87 4.69
N GLU A 101 -4.80 -1.34 5.15
CA GLU A 101 -4.73 -2.23 6.32
C GLU A 101 -5.25 -1.57 7.60
N LEU A 102 -4.96 -0.29 7.82
CA LEU A 102 -5.49 0.46 8.97
C LEU A 102 -7.02 0.59 8.94
N CYS A 103 -7.64 0.57 7.76
CA CYS A 103 -9.09 0.69 7.63
C CYS A 103 -9.81 -0.68 7.65
N SER A 104 -9.20 -1.73 7.10
CA SER A 104 -9.78 -3.08 7.06
C SER A 104 -9.41 -3.95 8.26
N GLY A 105 -8.27 -3.67 8.91
CA GLY A 105 -7.65 -4.56 9.90
C GLY A 105 -6.91 -5.77 9.29
N GLU A 106 -6.85 -5.88 7.95
CA GLU A 106 -6.22 -6.98 7.23
C GLU A 106 -5.22 -6.48 6.19
N THR A 107 -4.08 -7.16 6.06
CA THR A 107 -3.07 -6.84 5.06
C THR A 107 -3.61 -6.97 3.64
N LEU A 108 -3.48 -5.88 2.86
CA LEU A 108 -4.06 -5.78 1.51
C LEU A 108 -3.60 -6.89 0.56
N PHE A 109 -2.30 -7.21 0.58
CA PHE A 109 -1.68 -8.21 -0.28
C PHE A 109 -0.95 -9.26 0.55
N GLN A 110 -1.73 -10.16 1.18
CA GLN A 110 -1.18 -11.25 1.96
C GLN A 110 -0.76 -12.42 1.06
N THR A 111 0.51 -12.49 0.71
CA THR A 111 1.06 -13.44 -0.27
C THR A 111 2.50 -13.80 0.05
N HIS A 112 2.98 -14.93 -0.48
CA HIS A 112 4.36 -15.39 -0.34
C HIS A 112 5.08 -15.54 -1.69
N GLU A 113 4.45 -15.20 -2.81
CA GLU A 113 4.99 -15.41 -4.17
C GLU A 113 4.69 -14.22 -5.09
N ASN A 114 5.56 -13.94 -6.08
CA ASN A 114 5.49 -12.71 -6.87
C ASN A 114 4.35 -12.71 -7.90
N LEU A 115 4.08 -13.81 -8.59
CA LEU A 115 2.97 -13.92 -9.55
C LEU A 115 1.62 -13.82 -8.84
N GLU A 116 1.47 -14.51 -7.70
CA GLU A 116 0.29 -14.35 -6.84
C GLU A 116 0.12 -12.88 -6.43
N HIS A 117 1.20 -12.22 -5.98
CA HIS A 117 1.15 -10.82 -5.58
C HIS A 117 0.67 -9.91 -6.72
N LEU A 118 1.23 -10.05 -7.92
CA LEU A 118 0.79 -9.29 -9.10
C LEU A 118 -0.67 -9.58 -9.46
N ALA A 119 -1.12 -10.83 -9.32
CA ALA A 119 -2.52 -11.21 -9.57
C ALA A 119 -3.48 -10.61 -8.52
N MET A 120 -3.07 -10.55 -7.25
CA MET A 120 -3.83 -9.84 -6.20
C MET A 120 -3.94 -8.35 -6.53
N MET A 121 -2.85 -7.72 -7.00
CA MET A 121 -2.92 -6.34 -7.46
C MET A 121 -3.94 -6.19 -8.60
N GLU A 122 -3.89 -7.04 -9.64
CA GLU A 122 -4.85 -6.95 -10.75
C GLU A 122 -6.31 -7.14 -10.32
N ARG A 123 -6.52 -8.02 -9.33
CA ARG A 123 -7.84 -8.26 -8.72
C ARG A 123 -8.37 -7.04 -7.98
N VAL A 124 -7.52 -6.34 -7.23
CA VAL A 124 -7.92 -5.21 -6.38
C VAL A 124 -8.01 -3.92 -7.20
N LEU A 125 -7.02 -3.64 -8.05
CA LEU A 125 -6.80 -2.34 -8.69
C LEU A 125 -7.12 -2.30 -10.19
N GLY A 126 -7.29 -3.46 -10.83
CA GLY A 126 -7.46 -3.56 -12.28
C GLY A 126 -6.16 -3.97 -13.00
N PRO A 127 -6.19 -4.20 -14.31
CA PRO A 127 -5.07 -4.82 -15.02
C PRO A 127 -3.77 -4.00 -14.93
N LEU A 128 -2.63 -4.70 -14.85
CA LEU A 128 -1.31 -4.10 -14.92
C LEU A 128 -1.11 -3.42 -16.29
N PRO A 129 -0.51 -2.22 -16.34
CA PRO A 129 -0.22 -1.56 -17.61
C PRO A 129 0.70 -2.43 -18.48
N GLN A 130 0.30 -2.69 -19.72
CA GLN A 130 1.08 -3.50 -20.66
C GLN A 130 2.51 -2.96 -20.86
N ARG A 131 2.69 -1.64 -20.76
CA ARG A 131 4.00 -0.99 -20.87
C ARG A 131 4.96 -1.39 -19.73
N MET A 132 4.45 -1.66 -18.52
CA MET A 132 5.26 -2.20 -17.43
C MET A 132 5.62 -3.66 -17.69
N LEU A 133 4.64 -4.47 -18.10
CA LEU A 133 4.86 -5.89 -18.40
C LEU A 133 5.90 -6.10 -19.52
N LYS A 134 5.87 -5.27 -20.57
CA LYS A 134 6.85 -5.33 -21.67
C LYS A 134 8.27 -4.95 -21.27
N ARG A 135 8.43 -4.18 -20.20
CA ARG A 135 9.73 -3.71 -19.68
C ARG A 135 10.23 -4.54 -18.51
N ALA A 136 9.43 -5.50 -18.04
CA ALA A 136 9.76 -6.31 -16.88
C ALA A 136 11.12 -7.00 -17.06
N ASP A 137 11.87 -7.12 -15.97
CA ASP A 137 13.18 -7.77 -16.01
C ASP A 137 13.06 -9.25 -16.43
N ARG A 138 14.15 -9.80 -17.00
CA ARG A 138 14.21 -11.15 -17.55
C ARG A 138 13.74 -12.22 -16.55
N HIS A 139 14.01 -12.05 -15.26
CA HIS A 139 13.60 -13.00 -14.22
C HIS A 139 12.09 -13.05 -13.98
N VAL A 140 11.37 -12.02 -14.42
CA VAL A 140 9.92 -11.82 -14.25
C VAL A 140 9.16 -12.25 -15.52
N GLU A 141 9.83 -12.39 -16.68
CA GLU A 141 9.20 -12.81 -17.95
C GLU A 141 8.40 -14.11 -17.84
N LYS A 142 8.82 -15.05 -16.97
CA LYS A 142 8.10 -16.30 -16.69
C LYS A 142 6.66 -16.09 -16.18
N TYR A 143 6.37 -14.91 -15.62
CA TYR A 143 5.06 -14.52 -15.13
C TYR A 143 4.18 -13.90 -16.22
N ILE A 144 4.68 -13.72 -17.44
CA ILE A 144 3.99 -13.02 -18.51
C ILE A 144 3.80 -13.97 -19.69
N ARG A 145 2.56 -14.07 -20.19
CA ARG A 145 2.23 -14.81 -21.42
C ARG A 145 1.35 -13.96 -22.31
N ARG A 146 1.73 -13.84 -23.59
CA ARG A 146 0.98 -13.07 -24.61
C ARG A 146 0.66 -11.63 -24.17
N GLY A 147 1.60 -10.98 -23.48
CA GLY A 147 1.48 -9.59 -23.04
C GLY A 147 0.53 -9.36 -21.86
N ARG A 148 0.16 -10.42 -21.13
CA ARG A 148 -0.65 -10.38 -19.89
C ARG A 148 0.01 -11.24 -18.82
N LEU A 149 -0.42 -11.04 -17.57
CA LEU A 149 -0.01 -11.92 -16.48
C LEU A 149 -0.45 -13.36 -16.76
N ASN A 150 0.44 -14.33 -16.53
CA ASN A 150 0.20 -15.76 -16.69
C ASN A 150 -0.60 -16.30 -15.50
N TRP A 151 -1.84 -15.84 -15.37
CA TRP A 151 -2.73 -16.18 -14.28
C TRP A 151 -4.13 -16.52 -14.80
N PRO A 152 -4.78 -17.60 -14.31
CA PRO A 152 -4.39 -18.46 -13.19
C PRO A 152 -3.48 -19.65 -13.56
N GLU A 153 -3.13 -19.85 -14.84
CA GLU A 153 -2.39 -21.03 -15.30
C GLU A 153 -0.98 -21.14 -14.72
N GLY A 154 -0.36 -20.00 -14.35
CA GLY A 154 0.93 -19.97 -13.67
C GLY A 154 0.84 -20.06 -12.15
N ALA A 155 -0.36 -20.13 -11.55
CA ALA A 155 -0.52 -20.19 -10.11
C ALA A 155 0.15 -21.43 -9.51
N ILE A 156 0.79 -21.26 -8.35
CA ILE A 156 1.54 -22.34 -7.70
C ILE A 156 0.62 -23.41 -7.08
N SER A 157 -0.63 -23.05 -6.76
CA SER A 157 -1.60 -23.96 -6.15
C SER A 157 -3.04 -23.47 -6.35
N ARG A 158 -4.02 -24.36 -6.12
CA ARG A 158 -5.44 -23.98 -6.09
C ARG A 158 -5.78 -23.01 -4.97
N ASP A 159 -5.10 -23.08 -3.84
CA ASP A 159 -5.35 -22.19 -2.72
C ASP A 159 -4.84 -20.78 -3.00
N SER A 160 -3.74 -20.66 -3.75
CA SER A 160 -3.27 -19.38 -4.29
C SER A 160 -4.33 -18.74 -5.21
N ILE A 161 -4.93 -19.54 -6.09
CA ILE A 161 -6.04 -19.08 -6.94
C ILE A 161 -7.23 -18.58 -6.09
N LYS A 162 -7.64 -19.35 -5.08
CA LYS A 162 -8.74 -18.97 -4.18
C LYS A 162 -8.43 -17.68 -3.40
N ALA A 163 -7.19 -17.52 -2.91
CA ALA A 163 -6.77 -16.34 -2.17
C ALA A 163 -6.95 -15.08 -3.02
N VAL A 164 -6.48 -15.09 -4.27
CA VAL A 164 -6.68 -13.98 -5.21
C VAL A 164 -8.17 -13.75 -5.48
N LEU A 165 -8.95 -14.80 -5.76
CA LEU A 165 -10.37 -14.62 -6.12
C LEU A 165 -11.23 -14.02 -4.99
N ARG A 166 -10.87 -14.29 -3.73
CA ARG A 166 -11.56 -13.77 -2.54
C ARG A 166 -11.40 -12.26 -2.34
N LEU A 167 -10.33 -11.66 -2.86
CA LEU A 167 -10.09 -10.22 -2.68
C LEU A 167 -11.17 -9.39 -3.39
N PRO A 168 -11.82 -8.43 -2.71
CA PRO A 168 -12.70 -7.47 -3.36
C PRO A 168 -11.91 -6.44 -4.19
N ARG A 169 -12.63 -5.63 -4.96
CA ARG A 169 -12.05 -4.40 -5.54
C ARG A 169 -11.74 -3.40 -4.41
N LEU A 170 -10.77 -2.52 -4.63
CA LEU A 170 -10.37 -1.51 -3.64
C LEU A 170 -11.55 -0.70 -3.10
N GLN A 171 -12.47 -0.26 -3.96
CA GLN A 171 -13.62 0.55 -3.53
C GLN A 171 -14.50 -0.24 -2.55
N ASN A 172 -14.72 -1.52 -2.83
CA ASN A 172 -15.56 -2.39 -2.01
C ASN A 172 -14.91 -2.69 -0.65
N LEU A 173 -13.58 -2.85 -0.61
CA LEU A 173 -12.84 -3.00 0.65
C LEU A 173 -13.07 -1.80 1.58
N VAL A 174 -13.00 -0.58 1.03
CA VAL A 174 -13.12 0.65 1.82
C VAL A 174 -14.58 0.95 2.18
N MET A 175 -15.52 0.78 1.25
CA MET A 175 -16.95 1.04 1.47
C MET A 175 -17.58 0.12 2.52
N GLN A 176 -16.98 -1.03 2.82
CA GLN A 176 -17.41 -1.90 3.92
C GLN A 176 -17.06 -1.36 5.30
N GLN A 177 -16.12 -0.42 5.40
CA GLN A 177 -15.51 0.02 6.66
C GLN A 177 -15.73 1.52 6.94
N VAL A 178 -15.98 2.34 5.91
CA VAL A 178 -16.06 3.81 6.04
C VAL A 178 -17.42 4.30 5.55
N ASP A 179 -18.07 5.18 6.32
CA ASP A 179 -19.33 5.85 5.99
C ASP A 179 -19.20 6.78 4.76
N HIS A 180 -20.28 7.50 4.41
CA HIS A 180 -20.47 8.34 3.21
C HIS A 180 -19.35 9.34 2.81
N SER A 181 -18.28 9.50 3.60
CA SER A 181 -17.03 10.18 3.26
C SER A 181 -16.00 9.32 2.49
N ALA A 182 -16.32 8.05 2.17
CA ALA A 182 -15.38 7.13 1.52
C ALA A 182 -14.86 7.61 0.14
N GLY A 183 -15.57 8.52 -0.55
CA GLY A 183 -15.18 8.98 -1.89
C GLY A 183 -13.77 9.57 -1.96
N ASP A 184 -13.50 10.61 -1.16
CA ASP A 184 -12.19 11.28 -1.14
C ASP A 184 -11.08 10.35 -0.65
N PHE A 185 -11.39 9.41 0.25
CA PHE A 185 -10.41 8.45 0.75
C PHE A 185 -10.08 7.37 -0.29
N ILE A 186 -11.10 6.85 -0.99
CA ILE A 186 -10.91 5.90 -2.09
C ILE A 186 -10.09 6.54 -3.21
N ASP A 187 -10.37 7.79 -3.56
CA ASP A 187 -9.63 8.54 -4.58
C ASP A 187 -8.15 8.74 -4.17
N LEU A 188 -7.90 9.08 -2.90
CA LEU A 188 -6.54 9.14 -2.36
C LEU A 188 -5.84 7.78 -2.50
N LEU A 189 -6.46 6.70 -2.06
CA LEU A 189 -5.89 5.35 -2.12
C LEU A 189 -5.60 4.91 -3.55
N GLN A 190 -6.52 5.16 -4.49
CA GLN A 190 -6.30 4.87 -5.92
C GLN A 190 -5.13 5.66 -6.50
N SER A 191 -4.92 6.88 -6.02
CA SER A 191 -3.84 7.76 -6.46
C SER A 191 -2.48 7.40 -5.85
N LEU A 192 -2.45 6.87 -4.62
CA LEU A 192 -1.26 6.30 -3.97
C LEU A 192 -0.90 4.91 -4.53
N LEU A 193 -1.90 4.13 -4.96
CA LEU A 193 -1.74 2.77 -5.50
C LEU A 193 -1.75 2.73 -7.04
N ARG A 194 -1.35 3.81 -7.71
CA ARG A 194 -1.10 3.78 -9.15
C ARG A 194 0.08 2.86 -9.45
N TYR A 195 -0.09 1.96 -10.41
CA TYR A 195 0.97 1.05 -10.84
C TYR A 195 2.22 1.78 -11.32
N GLU A 196 2.02 2.81 -12.13
CA GLU A 196 3.10 3.53 -12.77
C GLU A 196 3.70 4.54 -11.80
N PRO A 197 5.00 4.41 -11.43
CA PRO A 197 5.62 5.28 -10.43
C PRO A 197 5.49 6.76 -10.77
N SER A 198 5.56 7.11 -12.05
CA SER A 198 5.45 8.48 -12.55
C SER A 198 4.03 9.05 -12.54
N ALA A 199 3.01 8.20 -12.43
CA ALA A 199 1.61 8.61 -12.31
C ALA A 199 1.11 8.51 -10.86
N ARG A 200 1.92 7.97 -9.95
CA ARG A 200 1.63 7.87 -8.52
C ARG A 200 1.85 9.22 -7.88
N LEU A 201 0.96 9.60 -6.95
CA LEU A 201 1.14 10.87 -6.22
C LEU A 201 2.49 10.89 -5.52
N THR A 202 3.13 12.05 -5.51
CA THR A 202 4.20 12.32 -4.56
C THR A 202 3.62 12.54 -3.16
N ALA A 203 4.44 12.42 -2.11
CA ALA A 203 4.00 12.69 -0.75
C ALA A 203 3.45 14.13 -0.58
N ARG A 204 4.03 15.11 -1.30
CA ARG A 204 3.61 16.52 -1.25
C ARG A 204 2.24 16.73 -1.89
N GLU A 205 1.98 16.09 -3.03
CA GLU A 205 0.67 16.15 -3.67
C GLU A 205 -0.38 15.41 -2.84
N ALA A 206 -0.03 14.24 -2.28
CA ALA A 206 -0.91 13.48 -1.40
C ALA A 206 -1.37 14.30 -0.17
N LEU A 207 -0.50 15.13 0.42
CA LEU A 207 -0.88 15.98 1.56
C LEU A 207 -1.87 17.10 1.17
N ARG A 208 -1.90 17.48 -0.11
CA ARG A 208 -2.82 18.49 -0.67
C ARG A 208 -4.12 17.87 -1.20
N HIS A 209 -4.29 16.56 -1.08
CA HIS A 209 -5.45 15.85 -1.56
C HIS A 209 -6.74 16.31 -0.83
N PRO A 210 -7.90 16.38 -1.52
CA PRO A 210 -9.20 16.74 -0.92
C PRO A 210 -9.49 16.02 0.41
N PHE A 211 -9.11 14.74 0.52
CA PHE A 211 -9.23 13.98 1.77
C PHE A 211 -8.66 14.71 3.01
N PHE A 212 -7.54 15.43 2.87
CA PHE A 212 -6.91 16.17 3.98
C PHE A 212 -7.31 17.65 4.04
N THR A 213 -7.72 18.25 2.91
CA THR A 213 -7.99 19.69 2.81
C THR A 213 -9.47 20.05 2.90
N SER A 214 -10.37 19.12 2.58
CA SER A 214 -11.81 19.32 2.70
C SER A 214 -12.17 19.47 4.18
N ASN A 215 -12.70 20.64 4.57
CA ASN A 215 -13.13 20.99 5.95
C ASN A 215 -14.25 20.10 6.54
N ARG A 216 -14.59 18.97 5.91
CA ARG A 216 -15.69 18.09 6.30
C ARG A 216 -15.29 16.96 7.25
N HIS A 217 -13.99 16.73 7.50
CA HIS A 217 -13.53 15.51 8.19
C HIS A 217 -12.83 15.72 9.55
N TRP A 218 -12.59 16.96 9.97
CA TRP A 218 -11.86 17.23 11.23
C TRP A 218 -12.68 17.89 12.33
N ARG A 219 -13.99 18.10 12.14
CA ARG A 219 -14.88 18.48 13.25
C ARG A 219 -15.21 17.23 14.08
N LEU A 220 -14.29 16.87 14.96
CA LEU A 220 -14.57 16.13 16.19
C LEU A 220 -14.52 17.13 17.34
#